data_AF-A0A1Q7RZP3-F1
#
_entry.id   AF-A0A1Q7RZP3-F1
#
_cell.length_a   1.000
_cell.length_b   1.000
_cell.length_c   1.000
_cell.angle_alpha   90.00
_cell.angle_beta   90.00
_cell.angle_gamma   90.00
#
_symmetry.space_group_name_H-M   'P 1'
#
loop_
_entity.id
_entity.type
_entity.pdbx_description
1 polymer ?
#
loop_
_entity_poly.entity_id
_entity_poly.type
_entity_poly.pdbx_seq_one_letter_code
_entity_poly.pdbx_strand_id
1 'polypeptide(L)'
;MEDAETKLLRLAEAVPAEKYTWRPGEGVRSVSEVFLHVAAGNYGILRRVGAQPPEGLDLRGLEKSTTEKAKVVEALKASFAHVRQATSKLTDADLDKTAPWFGDRQASYREILFFLAAHQHEHLGQSIAYARINGVIPPWTEERQQQQQSLKQPEKPKQ
;
A
#
# COMPACT_ATOMS: atom_id res chain seq x y z
N MET A 1 -0.56 -5.60 8.63
CA MET A 1 -0.52 -4.54 7.60
C MET A 1 0.88 -3.99 7.35
N GLU A 2 1.84 -4.16 8.28
CA GLU A 2 3.23 -3.71 8.13
C GLU A 2 3.96 -4.26 6.88
N ASP A 3 3.74 -5.53 6.52
CA ASP A 3 4.33 -6.12 5.30
C ASP A 3 3.87 -5.39 4.02
N ALA A 4 2.57 -5.15 3.88
CA ALA A 4 2.00 -4.43 2.75
C ALA A 4 2.52 -2.99 2.70
N GLU A 5 2.52 -2.29 3.83
CA GLU A 5 3.08 -0.94 3.95
C GLU A 5 4.52 -0.89 3.44
N THR A 6 5.39 -1.74 4.00
CA THR A 6 6.81 -1.73 3.69
C THR A 6 7.03 -1.99 2.20
N LYS A 7 6.35 -3.00 1.64
CA LYS A 7 6.52 -3.34 0.23
C LYS A 7 5.96 -2.28 -0.72
N LEU A 8 4.80 -1.70 -0.43
CA LEU A 8 4.21 -0.64 -1.25
C LEU A 8 5.10 0.62 -1.24
N LEU A 9 5.58 1.05 -0.06
CA LEU A 9 6.47 2.21 0.05
C LEU A 9 7.80 1.97 -0.67
N ARG A 10 8.44 0.82 -0.44
CA ARG A 10 9.70 0.47 -1.11
C ARG A 10 9.53 0.40 -2.63
N LEU A 11 8.38 -0.08 -3.11
CA LEU A 11 8.10 -0.14 -4.54
C LEU A 11 7.83 1.24 -5.14
N ALA A 12 7.08 2.09 -4.44
CA ALA A 12 6.87 3.48 -4.87
C ALA A 12 8.20 4.25 -4.99
N GLU A 13 9.10 4.05 -4.03
CA GLU A 13 10.45 4.63 -4.07
C GLU A 13 11.31 4.05 -5.19
N ALA A 14 11.16 2.77 -5.52
CA ALA A 14 11.93 2.10 -6.58
C ALA A 14 11.48 2.46 -8.00
N VAL A 15 10.19 2.74 -8.22
CA VAL A 15 9.69 3.09 -9.56
C VAL A 15 10.21 4.47 -10.00
N PRO A 16 10.80 4.61 -11.22
CA PRO A 16 11.26 5.90 -11.72
C PRO A 16 10.13 6.92 -11.89
N ALA A 17 10.43 8.20 -11.70
CA ALA A 17 9.41 9.27 -11.70
C ALA A 17 8.68 9.38 -13.05
N GLU A 18 9.39 9.19 -14.16
CA GLU A 18 8.86 9.18 -15.53
C GLU A 18 7.85 8.05 -15.78
N LYS A 19 7.78 7.04 -14.91
CA LYS A 19 6.82 5.94 -15.00
C LYS A 19 5.55 6.18 -14.18
N TYR A 20 5.45 7.26 -13.41
CA TYR A 20 4.28 7.49 -12.55
C TYR A 20 2.99 7.70 -13.35
N THR A 21 3.08 8.19 -14.59
CA THR A 21 1.94 8.35 -15.51
C THR A 21 1.67 7.11 -16.36
N TRP A 22 2.57 6.11 -16.35
CA TRP A 22 2.40 4.88 -17.13
C TRP A 22 1.22 4.07 -16.60
N ARG A 23 0.45 3.49 -17.52
CA ARG A 23 -0.66 2.55 -17.27
C ARG A 23 -0.61 1.41 -18.29
N PRO A 24 -1.06 0.19 -17.94
CA PRO A 24 -0.99 -0.97 -18.83
C PRO A 24 -1.99 -0.91 -20.00
N GLY A 25 -3.02 -0.07 -19.91
CA GLY A 25 -4.04 0.08 -20.93
C GLY A 25 -5.06 1.17 -20.59
N GLU A 26 -5.94 1.45 -21.55
CA GLU A 26 -7.07 2.35 -21.35
C GLU A 26 -7.99 1.85 -20.23
N GLY A 27 -8.50 2.76 -19.41
CA GLY A 27 -9.38 2.43 -18.29
C GLY A 27 -8.68 1.84 -17.06
N VAL A 28 -7.40 1.49 -17.14
CA VAL A 28 -6.63 0.96 -16.00
C VAL A 28 -5.89 2.09 -15.28
N ARG A 29 -5.84 2.04 -13.94
CA ARG A 29 -5.05 2.97 -13.12
C ARG A 29 -3.59 3.03 -13.56
N SER A 30 -3.02 4.23 -13.62
CA SER A 30 -1.58 4.45 -13.71
C SER A 30 -0.85 4.08 -12.42
N VAL A 31 0.49 4.06 -12.46
CA VAL A 31 1.32 3.85 -11.26
C VAL A 31 0.95 4.85 -10.15
N SER A 32 0.87 6.15 -10.45
CA SER A 32 0.49 7.17 -9.45
C SER A 32 -0.92 6.94 -8.90
N GLU A 33 -1.87 6.63 -9.79
CA GLU A 33 -3.26 6.38 -9.42
C GLU A 33 -3.38 5.14 -8.51
N VAL A 34 -2.61 4.06 -8.72
CA VAL A 34 -2.62 2.90 -7.82
C VAL A 34 -2.15 3.26 -6.41
N PHE A 35 -1.04 3.98 -6.27
CA PHE A 35 -0.54 4.36 -4.94
C PHE A 35 -1.47 5.35 -4.23
N LEU A 36 -2.01 6.33 -4.94
CA LEU A 36 -3.00 7.26 -4.39
C LEU A 36 -4.33 6.57 -4.08
N HIS A 37 -4.71 5.53 -4.83
CA HIS A 37 -5.87 4.70 -4.53
C HIS A 37 -5.68 3.92 -3.22
N VAL A 38 -4.49 3.36 -2.98
CA VAL A 38 -4.17 2.75 -1.67
C VAL A 38 -4.28 3.79 -0.55
N ALA A 39 -3.74 5.00 -0.77
CA ALA A 39 -3.85 6.07 0.22
C ALA A 39 -5.31 6.45 0.51
N ALA A 40 -6.15 6.57 -0.53
CA ALA A 40 -7.58 6.82 -0.38
C ALA A 40 -8.30 5.69 0.36
N GLY A 41 -7.96 4.43 0.06
CA GLY A 41 -8.51 3.25 0.74
C GLY A 41 -8.16 3.22 2.23
N ASN A 42 -6.89 3.49 2.57
CA ASN A 42 -6.41 3.58 3.95
C ASN A 42 -7.25 4.55 4.78
N TYR A 43 -7.52 5.75 4.26
CA TYR A 43 -8.38 6.71 4.95
C TYR A 43 -9.86 6.32 4.91
N GLY A 44 -10.38 5.96 3.72
CA GLY A 44 -11.81 5.76 3.49
C GLY A 44 -12.39 4.56 4.23
N ILE A 45 -11.63 3.45 4.29
CA ILE A 45 -12.04 2.24 5.00
C ILE A 45 -12.00 2.47 6.52
N LEU A 46 -10.95 3.13 7.02
CA LEU A 46 -10.77 3.36 8.46
C LEU A 46 -11.82 4.28 9.09
N ARG A 47 -12.51 5.10 8.28
CA ARG A 47 -13.69 5.86 8.74
C ARG A 47 -14.76 4.97 9.36
N ARG A 48 -14.90 3.73 8.87
CA ARG A 48 -15.91 2.78 9.37
C ARG A 48 -15.56 2.24 10.76
N VAL A 49 -14.30 2.30 11.15
CA VAL A 49 -13.85 1.93 12.51
C VAL A 49 -13.59 3.16 13.39
N GLY A 50 -14.15 4.32 13.02
CA GLY A 50 -14.10 5.55 13.81
C GLY A 50 -12.87 6.44 13.60
N ALA A 51 -11.93 6.04 12.74
CA ALA A 51 -10.76 6.86 12.42
C ALA A 51 -11.08 7.80 11.24
N GLN A 52 -11.34 9.07 11.54
CA GLN A 52 -11.63 10.06 10.51
C GLN A 52 -10.35 10.48 9.77
N PRO A 53 -10.43 10.74 8.45
CA PRO A 53 -9.31 11.30 7.69
C PRO A 53 -8.90 12.68 8.23
N PRO A 54 -7.70 13.16 7.88
CA PRO A 54 -7.31 14.54 8.10
C PRO A 54 -8.37 15.53 7.59
N GLU A 55 -8.58 16.60 8.34
CA GLU A 55 -9.51 17.67 7.94
C GLU A 55 -9.10 18.30 6.62
N GLY A 56 -10.08 18.61 5.77
CA GLY A 56 -9.84 19.20 4.45
C GLY A 56 -9.31 18.25 3.37
N LEU A 57 -9.07 16.96 3.70
CA LEU A 57 -8.65 15.98 2.70
C LEU A 57 -9.79 15.64 1.73
N ASP A 58 -9.63 16.00 0.46
CA ASP A 58 -10.53 15.52 -0.61
C ASP A 58 -10.23 14.06 -0.95
N LEU A 59 -10.89 13.15 -0.23
CA LEU A 59 -10.77 11.70 -0.48
C LEU A 59 -11.26 11.28 -1.87
N ARG A 60 -12.21 12.01 -2.47
CA ARG A 60 -12.76 11.64 -3.79
C ARG A 60 -11.80 12.02 -4.91
N GLY A 61 -11.12 13.15 -4.77
CA GLY A 61 -10.12 13.63 -5.71
C GLY A 61 -8.71 13.05 -5.49
N LEU A 62 -8.43 12.44 -4.34
CA LEU A 62 -7.07 12.03 -3.96
C LEU A 62 -6.38 11.16 -5.02
N GLU A 63 -7.10 10.21 -5.63
CA GLU A 63 -6.55 9.28 -6.64
C GLU A 63 -5.96 10.01 -7.86
N LYS A 64 -6.49 11.20 -8.19
CA LYS A 64 -6.09 12.01 -9.35
C LYS A 64 -5.39 13.32 -8.96
N SER A 65 -5.03 13.46 -7.69
CA SER A 65 -4.52 14.73 -7.14
C SER A 65 -3.14 15.13 -7.67
N THR A 66 -2.30 14.16 -8.04
CA THR A 66 -0.96 14.43 -8.55
C THR A 66 -0.37 13.19 -9.23
N THR A 67 0.61 13.41 -10.11
CA THR A 67 1.46 12.35 -10.68
C THR A 67 2.92 12.52 -10.27
N GLU A 68 3.23 13.50 -9.44
CA GLU A 68 4.60 13.78 -8.99
C GLU A 68 5.03 12.73 -7.97
N LYS A 69 6.08 11.96 -8.28
CA LYS A 69 6.59 10.88 -7.42
C LYS A 69 6.71 11.26 -5.95
N ALA A 70 7.33 12.40 -5.66
CA ALA A 70 7.54 12.86 -4.29
C ALA A 70 6.21 13.02 -3.52
N LYS A 71 5.23 13.69 -4.13
CA LYS A 71 3.91 13.92 -3.52
C LYS A 71 3.10 12.64 -3.37
N VAL A 72 3.18 11.73 -4.35
CA VAL A 72 2.52 10.41 -4.26
C VAL A 72 3.09 9.58 -3.12
N VAL A 73 4.43 9.51 -3.01
CA VAL A 73 5.11 8.78 -1.93
C VAL A 73 4.79 9.40 -0.57
N GLU A 74 4.75 10.72 -0.47
CA GLU A 74 4.37 11.43 0.76
C GLU A 74 2.94 11.10 1.17
N ALA A 75 1.98 11.19 0.24
CA ALA A 75 0.57 10.83 0.50
C ALA A 75 0.42 9.38 0.94
N LEU A 76 1.17 8.46 0.31
CA LEU A 76 1.16 7.05 0.68
C LEU A 76 1.71 6.85 2.11
N LYS A 77 2.84 7.47 2.46
CA LYS A 77 3.43 7.44 3.82
C LYS A 77 2.46 7.99 4.86
N ALA A 78 1.84 9.14 4.58
CA ALA A 78 0.87 9.77 5.47
C ALA A 78 -0.36 8.86 5.71
N SER A 79 -0.84 8.19 4.66
CA SER A 79 -1.97 7.28 4.77
C SER A 79 -1.66 6.05 5.63
N PHE A 80 -0.46 5.48 5.52
CA PHE A 80 -0.05 4.36 6.38
C PHE A 80 0.21 4.79 7.82
N ALA A 81 0.72 6.00 8.04
CA ALA A 81 0.81 6.57 9.39
C ALA A 81 -0.57 6.68 10.05
N HIS A 82 -1.59 7.07 9.27
CA HIS A 82 -2.97 7.07 9.73
C HIS A 82 -3.48 5.65 10.06
N VAL A 83 -3.14 4.64 9.24
CA VAL A 83 -3.45 3.23 9.54
C VAL A 83 -2.85 2.81 10.87
N ARG A 84 -1.54 3.02 11.07
CA ARG A 84 -0.86 2.65 12.32
C ARG A 84 -1.48 3.33 13.52
N GLN A 85 -1.74 4.64 13.43
CA GLN A 85 -2.34 5.41 14.51
C GLN A 85 -3.76 4.97 14.84
N ALA A 86 -4.57 4.62 13.83
CA ALA A 86 -5.92 4.12 14.03
C ALA A 86 -5.89 2.76 14.73
N THR A 87 -5.06 1.84 14.24
CA THR A 87 -5.00 0.46 14.75
C THR A 87 -4.37 0.36 16.13
N SER A 88 -3.42 1.23 16.49
CA SER A 88 -2.79 1.22 17.81
C SER A 88 -3.71 1.67 18.95
N LYS A 89 -4.85 2.30 18.61
CA LYS A 89 -5.86 2.75 19.56
C LYS A 89 -6.96 1.72 19.81
N LEU A 90 -7.00 0.64 19.02
CA LEU A 90 -8.01 -0.40 19.14
C LEU A 90 -7.59 -1.43 20.20
N THR A 91 -8.54 -1.81 21.02
CA THR A 91 -8.45 -2.95 21.93
C THR A 91 -9.03 -4.20 21.27
N ASP A 92 -8.74 -5.39 21.83
CA ASP A 92 -9.33 -6.63 21.33
C ASP A 92 -10.86 -6.62 21.36
N ALA A 93 -11.46 -6.00 22.37
CA ALA A 93 -12.92 -5.85 22.48
C ALA A 93 -13.50 -4.93 21.41
N ASP A 94 -12.73 -3.95 20.92
CA ASP A 94 -13.17 -3.08 19.82
C ASP A 94 -13.34 -3.87 18.52
N LEU A 95 -12.60 -4.97 18.34
CA LEU A 95 -12.65 -5.77 17.11
C LEU A 95 -14.01 -6.43 16.88
N ASP A 96 -14.81 -6.60 17.93
CA ASP A 96 -16.15 -7.21 17.87
C ASP A 96 -17.26 -6.15 17.72
N LYS A 97 -16.94 -4.85 17.81
CA LYS A 97 -17.87 -3.77 17.44
C LYS A 97 -18.22 -3.89 15.95
N THR A 98 -19.41 -3.44 15.58
CA THR A 98 -19.87 -3.47 14.19
C THR A 98 -20.12 -2.07 13.64
N ALA A 99 -19.92 -1.92 12.33
CA ALA A 99 -20.26 -0.72 11.59
C ALA A 99 -20.99 -1.06 10.27
N PRO A 100 -21.77 -0.12 9.72
CA PRO A 100 -22.37 -0.28 8.40
C PRO A 100 -21.30 -0.56 7.34
N TRP A 101 -21.62 -1.47 6.42
CA TRP A 101 -20.70 -1.99 5.41
C TRP A 101 -21.40 -2.15 4.04
N PHE A 102 -20.71 -2.75 3.07
CA PHE A 102 -21.22 -2.93 1.71
C PHE A 102 -22.47 -3.82 1.67
N GLY A 103 -23.44 -3.45 0.82
CA GLY A 103 -24.67 -4.22 0.63
C GLY A 103 -25.60 -4.15 1.84
N ASP A 104 -25.66 -2.98 2.49
CA ASP A 104 -26.56 -2.68 3.62
C ASP A 104 -26.45 -3.63 4.82
N ARG A 105 -25.31 -4.32 4.97
CA ARG A 105 -25.02 -5.18 6.11
C ARG A 105 -24.13 -4.49 7.14
N GLN A 106 -24.10 -5.05 8.33
CA GLN A 106 -23.09 -4.75 9.34
C GLN A 106 -21.85 -5.64 9.15
N ALA A 107 -20.67 -5.12 9.42
CA ALA A 107 -19.41 -5.87 9.49
C ALA A 107 -18.74 -5.59 10.83
N SER A 108 -18.06 -6.59 11.41
CA SER A 108 -17.23 -6.36 12.59
C SER A 108 -16.00 -5.54 12.23
N TYR A 109 -15.43 -4.82 13.20
CA TYR A 109 -14.20 -4.05 12.99
C TYR A 109 -13.06 -4.99 12.56
N ARG A 110 -13.02 -6.22 13.09
CA ARG A 110 -12.12 -7.29 12.64
C ARG A 110 -12.25 -7.56 11.14
N GLU A 111 -13.46 -7.73 10.64
CA GLU A 111 -13.73 -7.98 9.22
C GLU A 111 -13.31 -6.78 8.35
N ILE A 112 -13.60 -5.56 8.80
CA ILE A 112 -13.24 -4.33 8.10
C ILE A 112 -11.72 -4.15 8.02
N LEU A 113 -11.00 -4.43 9.11
CA LEU A 113 -9.53 -4.36 9.13
C LEU A 113 -8.89 -5.49 8.31
N PHE A 114 -9.50 -6.66 8.28
CA PHE A 114 -9.09 -7.73 7.37
C PHE A 114 -9.26 -7.29 5.91
N PHE A 115 -10.39 -6.68 5.57
CA PHE A 115 -10.64 -6.12 4.24
C PHE A 115 -9.61 -5.04 3.89
N LEU A 116 -9.26 -4.14 4.82
CA LEU A 116 -8.21 -3.14 4.62
C LEU A 116 -6.86 -3.80 4.28
N ALA A 117 -6.47 -4.84 5.03
CA ALA A 117 -5.23 -5.57 4.74
C ALA A 117 -5.29 -6.26 3.37
N ALA A 118 -6.43 -6.89 3.02
CA ALA A 118 -6.63 -7.52 1.72
C ALA A 118 -6.52 -6.50 0.58
N HIS A 119 -7.20 -5.36 0.68
CA HIS A 119 -7.15 -4.25 -0.28
C HIS A 119 -5.71 -3.77 -0.53
N GLN A 120 -4.94 -3.58 0.54
CA GLN A 120 -3.51 -3.21 0.43
C GLN A 120 -2.71 -4.27 -0.33
N HIS A 121 -2.94 -5.55 -0.06
CA HIS A 121 -2.23 -6.65 -0.73
C HIS A 121 -2.68 -6.86 -2.19
N GLU A 122 -3.95 -6.62 -2.51
CA GLU A 122 -4.46 -6.63 -3.89
C GLU A 122 -3.71 -5.59 -4.75
N HIS A 123 -3.61 -4.35 -4.25
CA HIS A 123 -2.90 -3.29 -4.95
C HIS A 123 -1.37 -3.42 -4.90
N LEU A 124 -0.82 -4.11 -3.89
CA LEU A 124 0.58 -4.51 -3.90
C LEU A 124 0.85 -5.49 -5.05
N GLY A 125 0.00 -6.50 -5.24
CA GLY A 125 0.11 -7.43 -6.38
C GLY A 125 0.06 -6.70 -7.73
N GLN A 126 -0.90 -5.79 -7.88
CA GLN A 126 -1.01 -4.92 -9.05
C GLN A 126 0.26 -4.09 -9.28
N SER A 127 0.77 -3.43 -8.23
CA SER A 127 1.97 -2.59 -8.31
C SER A 127 3.22 -3.39 -8.66
N ILE A 128 3.36 -4.62 -8.15
CA ILE A 128 4.48 -5.51 -8.50
C ILE A 128 4.46 -5.83 -9.98
N ALA A 129 3.30 -6.14 -10.55
CA ALA A 129 3.17 -6.40 -11.99
C ALA A 129 3.57 -5.15 -12.80
N TYR A 130 3.12 -3.97 -12.38
CA TYR A 130 3.44 -2.71 -13.05
C TYR A 130 4.94 -2.42 -13.04
N ALA A 131 5.57 -2.59 -11.87
CA ALA A 131 7.01 -2.41 -11.72
C ALA A 131 7.78 -3.32 -12.68
N ARG A 132 7.45 -4.61 -12.72
CA ARG A 132 8.12 -5.59 -13.59
C ARG A 132 7.96 -5.27 -15.08
N ILE A 133 6.76 -4.88 -15.52
CA ILE A 133 6.52 -4.47 -16.91
C ILE A 133 7.36 -3.24 -17.29
N ASN A 134 7.61 -2.36 -16.33
CA ASN A 134 8.46 -1.18 -16.51
C ASN A 134 9.94 -1.43 -16.24
N GLY A 135 10.38 -2.69 -16.17
CA GLY A 135 11.78 -3.05 -15.95
C GLY A 135 12.29 -2.82 -14.52
N VAL A 136 11.40 -2.52 -13.58
CA VAL A 136 11.74 -2.32 -12.17
C VAL A 136 11.65 -3.66 -11.43
N ILE A 137 12.76 -4.09 -10.84
CA ILE A 137 12.82 -5.25 -9.97
C ILE A 137 12.39 -4.80 -8.56
N PRO A 138 11.36 -5.40 -7.94
CA PRO A 138 11.01 -5.10 -6.56
C PRO A 138 12.22 -5.33 -5.64
N PRO A 139 12.57 -4.37 -4.76
CA PRO A 139 13.82 -4.41 -3.98
C PRO A 139 14.03 -5.71 -3.18
N TRP A 140 12.97 -6.26 -2.57
CA TRP A 140 13.06 -7.52 -1.82
C TRP A 140 13.32 -8.76 -2.69
N THR A 141 13.08 -8.68 -4.01
CA THR A 141 13.47 -9.76 -4.92
C THR A 141 14.97 -9.72 -5.18
N GLU A 142 15.53 -8.53 -5.37
CA GLU A 142 16.97 -8.34 -5.58
C GLU A 142 17.77 -8.77 -4.34
N GLU A 143 17.35 -8.35 -3.14
CA GLU A 143 17.92 -8.78 -1.86
C GLU A 143 17.96 -10.31 -1.73
N ARG A 144 16.84 -10.97 -2.06
CA ARG A 144 16.75 -12.43 -2.02
C ARG A 144 17.70 -13.09 -3.01
N GLN A 145 17.88 -12.53 -4.20
CA GLN A 145 18.81 -13.05 -5.20
C GLN A 145 20.27 -12.91 -4.73
N GLN A 146 20.64 -11.78 -4.15
CA GLN A 146 21.98 -11.54 -3.58
C GLN A 146 22.28 -12.50 -2.42
N GLN A 147 21.31 -12.72 -1.52
CA GLN A 147 21.43 -13.69 -0.42
C GLN A 147 21.62 -15.12 -0.94
N GLN A 148 20.88 -15.53 -1.98
CA GLN A 148 21.07 -16.85 -2.56
C GLN A 148 22.42 -17.03 -3.26
N GLN A 149 22.96 -15.95 -3.84
CA GLN A 149 24.29 -15.97 -4.46
C GLN A 149 25.39 -16.07 -3.40
N SER A 150 25.27 -15.36 -2.27
CA SER A 150 26.27 -15.43 -1.19
C SER A 150 26.30 -16.82 -0.53
N LEU A 151 25.15 -17.47 -0.35
CA LEU A 151 25.05 -18.83 0.20
C LEU A 151 25.65 -19.91 -0.72
N LYS A 152 25.78 -19.64 -2.03
CA LYS A 152 26.33 -20.59 -3.02
C LYS A 152 27.85 -20.45 -3.22
N GLN A 153 28.49 -19.40 -2.69
CA GLN A 153 29.94 -19.27 -2.76
C GLN A 153 30.58 -20.00 -1.57
N PRO A 154 31.41 -21.05 -1.78
CA PRO A 154 32.13 -21.67 -0.67
C PRO A 154 33.07 -20.65 -0.04
N GLU A 155 33.18 -20.64 1.30
CA GLU A 155 34.16 -19.83 2.01
C GLU A 155 35.55 -20.09 1.40
N LYS A 156 36.18 -19.05 0.84
CA LYS A 156 37.58 -19.17 0.41
C LYS A 156 38.40 -19.54 1.64
N PRO A 157 39.21 -20.61 1.62
CA PRO A 157 40.03 -20.97 2.77
C PRO A 157 40.94 -19.79 3.09
N LYS A 158 40.90 -19.34 4.34
CA LYS A 158 41.84 -18.35 4.88
C LYS A 158 43.24 -18.94 4.73
N GLN A 159 44.06 -18.31 3.89
CA GLN A 159 45.50 -18.57 3.81
C GLN A 159 46.21 -17.91 4.98
#